data_AF-A0A919M4W8-F1
#
_entry.id   AF-A0A919M4W8-F1
#
_cell.length_a   1.000
_cell.length_b   1.000
_cell.length_c   1.000
_cell.angle_alpha   90.00
_cell.angle_beta   90.00
_cell.angle_gamma   90.00
#
_symmetry.space_group_name_H-M   'P 1'
#
loop_
_entity.id
_entity.type
_entity.pdbx_description
1 polymer ?
#
loop_
_entity_poly.entity_id
_entity_poly.type
_entity_poly.pdbx_seq_one_letter_code
_entity_poly.pdbx_strand_id
1 'polypeptide(L)'
;MALLEKFLVVKKSTVPGAGKGLFTKVDIKKGTYIVEYKGEVVTWKEVEKMADDRNGYVFYFTSKYCIDAWKTKKSVAHFANDAKGIVRVEGVKNNAEYVTEKKRCYIEAVKNIPAGSEIFVGYGADYWRVIRYNIRLEQKNREKEGKKATEVELPHHKAAKRTKLHH
;
A
#
# COMPACT_ATOMS: atom_id res chain seq x y z
N MET A 1 15.58 10.35 14.87
CA MET A 1 15.16 10.69 13.49
C MET A 1 13.87 11.49 13.54
N ALA A 2 13.70 12.50 12.69
CA ALA A 2 12.50 13.33 12.65
C ALA A 2 11.55 12.86 11.55
N LEU A 3 10.29 12.57 11.90
CA LEU A 3 9.24 12.26 10.93
C LEU A 3 8.59 13.54 10.41
N LEU A 4 8.11 13.51 9.18
CA LEU A 4 7.57 14.67 8.47
C LEU A 4 6.04 14.74 8.50
N GLU A 5 5.36 14.00 9.38
CA GLU A 5 3.88 13.87 9.42
C GLU A 5 3.13 15.21 9.26
N LYS A 6 3.59 16.28 9.92
CA LYS A 6 2.97 17.62 9.84
C LYS A 6 3.09 18.32 8.47
N PHE A 7 4.06 17.90 7.67
CA PHE A 7 4.31 18.40 6.32
C PHE A 7 3.69 17.52 5.23
N LEU A 8 2.99 16.45 5.61
CA LEU A 8 2.29 15.60 4.66
C LEU A 8 0.85 16.08 4.46
N VAL A 9 0.30 15.80 3.28
CA VAL A 9 -1.08 16.11 2.94
C VAL A 9 -1.67 15.01 2.07
N VAL A 10 -2.92 14.67 2.34
CA VAL A 10 -3.67 13.70 1.55
C VAL A 10 -4.51 14.44 0.51
N LYS A 11 -4.34 14.11 -0.77
CA LYS A 11 -5.08 14.69 -1.90
C LYS A 11 -5.52 13.56 -2.84
N LYS A 12 -6.25 13.87 -3.92
CA LYS A 12 -6.50 12.90 -4.99
C LYS A 12 -5.16 12.45 -5.58
N SER A 13 -4.98 11.14 -5.77
CA SER A 13 -3.75 10.60 -6.37
C SER A 13 -3.63 11.02 -7.83
N THR A 14 -2.39 11.16 -8.30
CA THR A 14 -2.07 11.35 -9.72
C THR A 14 -2.19 10.05 -10.52
N VAL A 15 -2.30 8.89 -9.86
CA VAL A 15 -2.55 7.60 -10.50
C VAL A 15 -4.07 7.42 -10.71
N PRO A 16 -4.55 7.25 -11.95
CA PRO A 16 -5.97 7.02 -12.22
C PRO A 16 -6.52 5.80 -11.47
N GLY A 17 -7.71 5.94 -10.87
CA GLY A 17 -8.35 4.88 -10.09
C GLY A 17 -7.71 4.58 -8.74
N ALA A 18 -6.59 5.23 -8.39
CA ALA A 18 -5.90 5.04 -7.10
C ALA A 18 -6.44 5.96 -5.98
N GLY A 19 -7.64 6.54 -6.12
CA GLY A 19 -8.29 7.27 -5.04
C GLY A 19 -7.46 8.42 -4.46
N LYS A 20 -7.06 8.31 -3.19
CA LYS A 20 -6.25 9.31 -2.48
C LYS A 20 -4.76 8.96 -2.52
N GLY A 21 -3.91 9.97 -2.53
CA GLY A 21 -2.45 9.89 -2.52
C GLY A 21 -1.83 10.72 -1.39
N LEU A 22 -0.62 10.36 -0.98
CA LEU A 22 0.19 11.05 0.02
C LEU A 22 1.15 12.02 -0.65
N PHE A 23 1.13 13.30 -0.27
CA PHE A 23 1.97 14.34 -0.85
C PHE A 23 2.80 15.04 0.23
N THR A 24 3.94 15.60 -0.14
CA THR A 24 4.78 16.43 0.73
C THR A 24 4.58 17.93 0.48
N LYS A 25 4.63 18.75 1.53
CA LYS A 25 4.64 20.23 1.44
C LYS A 25 6.06 20.81 1.40
N VAL A 26 7.08 19.99 1.62
CA VAL A 26 8.49 20.40 1.73
C VAL A 26 9.38 19.47 0.91
N ASP A 27 10.57 19.94 0.57
CA ASP A 27 11.58 19.08 -0.04
C ASP A 27 12.03 18.00 0.94
N ILE A 28 12.13 16.76 0.45
CA ILE A 28 12.60 15.61 1.22
C ILE A 28 13.90 15.12 0.58
N LYS A 29 14.96 14.99 1.38
CA LYS A 29 16.24 14.45 0.92
C LYS A 29 16.20 12.92 0.90
N LYS A 30 16.98 12.31 0.00
CA LYS A 30 17.24 10.86 0.01
C LYS A 30 17.69 10.39 1.40
N GLY A 31 17.22 9.23 1.85
CA GLY A 31 17.52 8.63 3.16
C GLY A 31 16.69 9.21 4.32
N THR A 32 15.71 10.07 4.03
CA THR A 32 14.83 10.63 5.09
C THR A 32 13.70 9.66 5.38
N TYR A 33 13.51 9.28 6.64
CA TYR A 33 12.27 8.66 7.12
C TYR A 33 11.13 9.67 7.08
N ILE A 34 10.23 9.49 6.13
CA ILE A 34 9.11 10.39 5.83
C ILE A 34 8.02 10.26 6.90
N VAL A 35 7.55 9.03 7.13
CA VAL A 35 6.46 8.70 8.06
C VAL A 35 6.57 7.25 8.50
N GLU A 36 6.10 6.95 9.71
CA GLU A 36 5.98 5.58 10.19
C GLU A 36 4.69 4.94 9.67
N TYR A 37 4.81 3.72 9.13
CA TYR A 37 3.67 2.85 8.87
C TYR A 37 3.26 2.18 10.20
N LYS A 38 2.55 2.94 11.04
CA LYS A 38 2.15 2.53 12.39
C LYS A 38 1.18 1.35 12.34
N GLY A 39 1.34 0.44 13.29
CA GLY A 39 0.38 -0.63 13.56
C GLY A 39 0.92 -1.63 14.57
N GLU A 40 0.13 -2.66 14.84
CA GLU A 40 0.48 -3.74 15.76
C GLU A 40 1.37 -4.75 15.04
N VAL A 41 2.51 -5.10 15.63
CA VAL A 41 3.38 -6.13 15.07
C VAL A 41 2.77 -7.49 15.39
N VAL A 42 2.36 -8.21 14.34
CA VAL A 42 1.71 -9.51 14.43
C VAL A 42 2.47 -10.54 13.59
N THR A 43 2.30 -11.81 13.90
CA THR A 43 2.84 -12.92 13.12
C THR A 43 1.88 -13.35 12.03
N TRP A 44 2.39 -14.07 11.04
CA TRP A 44 1.55 -14.64 9.97
C TRP A 44 0.42 -15.52 10.51
N LYS A 45 0.71 -16.34 11.53
CA LYS A 45 -0.28 -17.22 12.18
C LYS A 45 -1.41 -16.44 12.87
N GLU A 46 -1.14 -15.21 13.30
CA GLU A 46 -2.17 -14.35 13.89
C GLU A 46 -3.02 -13.72 12.80
N VAL A 47 -2.41 -13.25 11.71
CA VAL A 47 -3.12 -12.72 10.53
C VAL A 47 -4.07 -13.76 9.93
N GLU A 48 -3.66 -15.02 9.81
CA GLU A 48 -4.53 -16.10 9.30
C GLU A 48 -5.81 -16.33 10.11
N LYS A 49 -5.80 -15.92 11.38
CA LYS A 49 -6.95 -16.04 12.29
C LYS A 49 -7.78 -14.78 12.39
N MET A 50 -7.36 -13.67 11.75
CA MET A 50 -8.09 -12.41 11.77
C MET A 50 -9.33 -12.47 10.87
N ALA A 51 -10.36 -11.71 11.27
CA ALA A 51 -11.53 -11.49 10.43
C ALA A 51 -11.15 -10.84 9.09
N ASP A 52 -11.91 -11.17 8.04
CA ASP A 52 -11.59 -10.82 6.66
C ASP A 52 -11.52 -9.31 6.41
N ASP A 53 -12.30 -8.51 7.14
CA ASP A 53 -12.31 -7.05 7.06
C ASP A 53 -11.00 -6.42 7.59
N ARG A 54 -10.36 -7.07 8.56
CA ARG A 54 -9.10 -6.62 9.18
C ARG A 54 -7.88 -6.85 8.29
N ASN A 55 -7.93 -7.87 7.43
CA ASN A 55 -6.83 -8.23 6.52
C ASN A 55 -6.50 -7.15 5.48
N GLY A 56 -7.42 -6.20 5.23
CA GLY A 56 -7.20 -5.06 4.33
C GLY A 56 -6.09 -4.09 4.75
N TYR A 57 -5.65 -4.15 6.00
CA TYR A 57 -4.68 -3.23 6.60
C TYR A 57 -3.39 -3.92 7.05
N VAL A 58 -3.20 -5.18 6.66
CA VAL A 58 -2.01 -5.95 7.01
C VAL A 58 -0.88 -5.65 6.01
N PHE A 59 0.21 -5.08 6.50
CA PHE A 59 1.43 -4.86 5.74
C PHE A 59 2.44 -5.97 6.03
N TYR A 60 2.82 -6.71 4.98
CA TYR A 60 3.81 -7.76 5.06
C TYR A 60 5.22 -7.20 4.79
N PHE A 61 6.14 -7.40 5.74
CA PHE A 61 7.49 -6.83 5.64
C PHE A 61 8.62 -7.82 5.94
N THR A 62 8.35 -8.90 6.69
CA THR A 62 9.28 -10.04 6.81
C THR A 62 8.52 -11.35 6.71
N SER A 63 9.24 -12.46 6.48
CA SER A 63 8.65 -13.81 6.49
C SER A 63 7.94 -14.19 7.80
N LYS A 64 8.27 -13.50 8.91
CA LYS A 64 7.75 -13.81 10.25
C LYS A 64 6.74 -12.78 10.75
N TYR A 65 6.95 -11.50 10.45
CA TYR A 65 6.20 -10.38 11.02
C TYR A 65 5.48 -9.57 9.96
N CYS A 66 4.25 -9.19 10.32
CA CYS A 66 3.38 -8.26 9.61
C CYS A 66 3.04 -7.09 10.54
N ILE A 67 2.61 -5.98 9.97
CA ILE A 67 2.01 -4.87 10.71
C ILE A 67 0.52 -4.87 10.43
N ASP A 68 -0.29 -5.09 11.46
CA ASP A 68 -1.72 -4.84 11.42
C ASP A 68 -1.99 -3.36 11.71
N ALA A 69 -2.32 -2.61 10.66
CA ALA A 69 -2.62 -1.20 10.77
C ALA A 69 -4.12 -0.87 10.94
N TRP A 70 -4.96 -1.85 11.27
CA TRP A 70 -6.41 -1.65 11.42
C TRP A 70 -6.75 -0.53 12.42
N LYS A 71 -6.10 -0.54 13.59
CA LYS A 71 -6.30 0.48 14.65
C LYS A 71 -5.71 1.84 14.27
N THR A 72 -4.78 1.87 13.32
CA THR A 72 -4.04 3.06 12.87
C THR A 72 -4.49 3.55 11.49
N LYS A 73 -5.65 3.10 10.99
CA LYS A 73 -6.23 3.50 9.68
C LYS A 73 -6.34 5.01 9.41
N LYS A 74 -6.30 5.84 10.46
CA LYS A 74 -6.24 7.30 10.34
C LYS A 74 -4.85 7.84 9.98
N SER A 75 -3.82 6.99 9.99
CA SER A 75 -2.45 7.34 9.64
C SER A 75 -2.35 7.73 8.17
N VAL A 76 -1.62 8.80 7.89
CA VAL A 76 -1.41 9.27 6.51
C VAL A 76 -0.54 8.32 5.68
N ALA A 77 0.23 7.42 6.34
CA ALA A 77 1.10 6.46 5.66
C ALA A 77 0.35 5.50 4.72
N HIS A 78 -0.95 5.28 4.98
CA HIS A 78 -1.82 4.43 4.16
C HIS A 78 -2.09 4.96 2.75
N PHE A 79 -1.87 6.26 2.53
CA PHE A 79 -2.15 6.91 1.24
C PHE A 79 -0.93 6.94 0.30
N ALA A 80 0.21 6.39 0.70
CA ALA A 80 1.35 6.26 -0.20
C ALA A 80 1.08 5.13 -1.22
N ASN A 81 0.86 5.50 -2.48
CA ASN A 81 0.50 4.55 -3.54
C ASN A 81 1.73 3.85 -4.14
N ASP A 82 1.53 2.76 -4.87
CA ASP A 82 2.58 2.13 -5.67
C ASP A 82 2.42 2.46 -7.16
N ALA A 83 3.37 3.25 -7.69
CA ALA A 83 3.38 3.67 -9.09
C ALA A 83 3.69 2.51 -10.06
N LYS A 84 4.17 1.36 -9.57
CA LYS A 84 4.46 0.17 -10.38
C LYS A 84 3.30 -0.84 -10.41
N GLY A 85 2.12 -0.43 -9.91
CA GLY A 85 0.93 -1.24 -9.83
C GLY A 85 0.29 -1.62 -11.16
N ILE A 86 -1.01 -1.92 -11.11
CA ILE A 86 -1.80 -2.30 -12.28
C ILE A 86 -1.88 -1.16 -13.28
N VAL A 87 -2.23 0.04 -12.80
CA VAL A 87 -2.21 1.26 -13.61
C VAL A 87 -0.82 1.88 -13.48
N ARG A 88 -0.21 2.17 -14.63
CA ARG A 88 1.11 2.81 -14.70
C ARG A 88 0.97 4.11 -15.46
N VAL A 89 1.53 5.16 -14.89
CA VAL A 89 1.61 6.49 -15.52
C VAL A 89 3.03 6.68 -16.02
N GLU A 90 3.19 7.06 -17.28
CA GLU A 90 4.49 7.32 -17.86
C GLU A 90 5.24 8.41 -17.07
N GLY A 91 6.54 8.20 -16.84
CA GLY A 91 7.37 9.11 -16.04
C GLY A 91 7.19 8.98 -14.51
N VAL A 92 6.13 8.36 -14.01
CA VAL A 92 5.89 8.17 -12.58
C VAL A 92 6.57 6.89 -12.08
N LYS A 93 7.42 7.02 -11.06
CA LYS A 93 8.17 5.91 -10.45
C LYS A 93 8.17 6.05 -8.94
N ASN A 94 8.24 4.93 -8.23
CA ASN A 94 8.40 4.91 -6.77
C ASN A 94 9.61 5.76 -6.36
N ASN A 95 9.40 6.62 -5.37
CA ASN A 95 10.36 7.58 -4.85
C ASN A 95 10.65 7.36 -3.36
N ALA A 96 9.98 6.39 -2.75
CA ALA A 96 10.20 5.91 -1.41
C ALA A 96 10.09 4.38 -1.33
N GLU A 97 10.53 3.81 -0.21
CA GLU A 97 10.43 2.39 0.09
C GLU A 97 10.10 2.15 1.57
N TYR A 98 9.70 0.92 1.88
CA TYR A 98 9.49 0.51 3.26
C TYR A 98 10.80 0.04 3.87
N VAL A 99 11.22 0.69 4.96
CA VAL A 99 12.40 0.32 5.75
C VAL A 99 11.95 -0.11 7.13
N THR A 100 12.54 -1.19 7.64
CA THR A 100 12.16 -1.75 8.94
C THR A 100 13.30 -1.70 9.93
N GLU A 101 13.05 -1.15 11.11
CA GLU A 101 14.04 -1.01 12.18
C GLU A 101 13.39 -1.38 13.53
N LYS A 102 13.99 -2.32 14.26
CA LYS A 102 13.52 -2.74 15.61
C LYS A 102 12.00 -3.01 15.68
N LYS A 103 11.48 -3.75 14.69
CA LYS A 103 10.04 -4.09 14.52
C LYS A 103 9.11 -2.92 14.16
N ARG A 104 9.65 -1.75 13.81
CA ARG A 104 8.88 -0.63 13.25
C ARG A 104 9.09 -0.59 11.74
N CYS A 105 8.13 -0.03 11.01
CA CYS A 105 8.24 0.19 9.57
C CYS A 105 8.07 1.67 9.26
N TYR A 106 8.96 2.19 8.42
CA TYR A 106 8.97 3.56 7.96
C TYR A 106 8.92 3.59 6.45
N ILE A 107 8.35 4.67 5.92
CA ILE A 107 8.52 5.05 4.53
C ILE A 107 9.78 5.92 4.45
N GLU A 108 10.80 5.47 3.75
CA GLU A 108 12.05 6.18 3.52
C GLU A 108 12.15 6.68 2.08
N ALA A 109 12.62 7.91 1.88
CA ALA A 109 12.88 8.44 0.55
C ALA A 109 14.11 7.79 -0.10
N VAL A 110 13.96 7.16 -1.26
CA VAL A 110 15.10 6.55 -2.00
C VAL A 110 15.81 7.54 -2.94
N LYS A 111 15.23 8.72 -3.11
CA LYS A 111 15.77 9.86 -3.88
C LYS A 111 15.26 11.18 -3.28
N ASN A 112 15.79 12.31 -3.77
CA ASN A 112 15.21 13.61 -3.42
C ASN A 112 13.77 13.72 -3.97
N ILE A 113 12.85 14.19 -3.14
CA ILE A 113 11.43 14.37 -3.49
C ILE A 113 11.11 15.86 -3.32
N PRO A 114 10.83 16.59 -4.41
CA PRO A 114 10.47 18.01 -4.33
C PRO A 114 9.15 18.24 -3.61
N ALA A 115 9.02 19.40 -2.97
CA ALA A 115 7.76 19.89 -2.43
C ALA A 115 6.63 19.80 -3.47
N GLY A 116 5.44 19.38 -3.03
CA GLY A 116 4.27 19.18 -3.90
C GLY A 116 4.21 17.82 -4.60
N SER A 117 5.27 17.01 -4.56
CA SER A 117 5.26 15.67 -5.18
C SER A 117 4.42 14.67 -4.40
N GLU A 118 3.82 13.71 -5.12
CA GLU A 118 3.23 12.51 -4.52
C GLU A 118 4.34 11.53 -4.10
N ILE A 119 4.16 10.89 -2.94
CA ILE A 119 5.04 9.87 -2.39
C ILE A 119 4.53 8.51 -2.82
N PHE A 120 5.41 7.76 -3.47
CA PHE A 120 5.13 6.44 -4.02
C PHE A 120 6.06 5.39 -3.45
N VAL A 121 5.48 4.29 -2.95
CA VAL A 121 6.18 3.18 -2.30
C VAL A 121 5.90 1.86 -3.00
N GLY A 122 6.87 0.95 -3.02
CA GLY A 122 6.65 -0.38 -3.59
C GLY A 122 5.85 -1.28 -2.66
N TYR A 123 4.71 -1.79 -3.11
CA TYR A 123 3.92 -2.78 -2.36
C TYR A 123 4.49 -4.19 -2.50
N GLY A 124 5.33 -4.42 -3.51
CA GLY A 124 5.96 -5.70 -3.78
C GLY A 124 5.18 -6.60 -4.75
N ALA A 125 5.89 -7.53 -5.39
CA ALA A 125 5.34 -8.35 -6.46
C ALA A 125 4.24 -9.31 -5.99
N ASP A 126 4.36 -9.83 -4.76
CA ASP A 126 3.41 -10.79 -4.21
C ASP A 126 2.05 -10.14 -3.89
N TYR A 127 2.04 -8.91 -3.37
CA TYR A 127 0.82 -8.12 -3.22
C TYR A 127 0.09 -7.99 -4.56
N TRP A 128 0.80 -7.53 -5.59
CA TRP A 128 0.20 -7.35 -6.92
C TRP A 128 -0.23 -8.65 -7.59
N ARG A 129 0.42 -9.78 -7.26
CA ARG A 129 -0.02 -11.10 -7.73
C ARG A 129 -1.38 -11.46 -7.17
N VAL A 130 -1.59 -11.26 -5.87
CA VAL A 130 -2.88 -11.51 -5.21
C VAL A 130 -3.95 -10.58 -5.75
N ILE A 131 -3.65 -9.28 -5.91
CA ILE A 131 -4.63 -8.34 -6.47
C ILE A 131 -5.04 -8.74 -7.90
N ARG A 132 -4.10 -9.09 -8.78
CA ARG A 132 -4.41 -9.55 -10.14
C ARG A 132 -5.26 -10.82 -10.14
N TYR A 133 -5.00 -11.75 -9.22
CA TYR A 133 -5.82 -12.95 -9.05
C TYR A 133 -7.25 -12.59 -8.65
N ASN A 134 -7.43 -11.74 -7.64
CA ASN A 134 -8.75 -11.32 -7.17
C ASN A 134 -9.56 -10.61 -8.27
N ILE A 135 -8.95 -9.72 -9.04
CA ILE A 135 -9.62 -9.03 -10.16
C ILE A 135 -10.11 -10.05 -11.20
N ARG A 136 -9.27 -11.03 -11.58
CA ARG A 136 -9.67 -12.08 -12.53
C ARG A 136 -10.80 -12.94 -11.99
N LEU A 137 -10.79 -13.24 -10.68
CA LEU A 137 -11.85 -14.00 -10.03
C LEU A 137 -13.17 -13.22 -10.02
N GLU A 138 -13.13 -11.94 -9.65
CA GLU A 138 -14.30 -11.04 -9.68
C GLU A 138 -14.88 -10.93 -11.11
N GLN A 139 -14.03 -10.79 -12.13
CA GLN A 139 -14.45 -10.77 -13.54
C GLN A 139 -15.17 -12.06 -13.95
N LYS A 140 -14.58 -13.23 -13.67
CA LYS A 140 -15.21 -14.53 -13.96
C LYS A 140 -16.54 -14.73 -13.27
N ASN A 141 -16.66 -14.28 -12.01
CA ASN A 141 -17.92 -14.40 -11.28
C ASN A 141 -19.01 -13.50 -11.87
N ARG A 142 -18.66 -12.28 -12.28
CA ARG A 142 -19.60 -11.36 -12.95
C ARG A 142 -20.07 -11.87 -14.30
N GLU A 143 -19.16 -12.47 -15.08
CA GLU A 143 -19.51 -13.12 -16.36
C GLU A 143 -20.54 -14.24 -16.16
N LYS A 144 -20.33 -15.09 -15.14
CA LYS A 144 -21.31 -16.14 -14.77
C LYS A 144 -22.67 -15.57 -14.34
N GLU A 145 -22.67 -14.41 -13.71
CA GLU A 145 -23.88 -13.70 -13.29
C GLU A 145 -24.53 -12.87 -14.41
N GLY A 146 -23.98 -12.87 -15.63
CA GLY A 146 -24.49 -12.10 -16.77
C GLY A 146 -24.31 -10.58 -16.63
N LYS A 147 -23.43 -10.11 -15.72
CA LYS A 147 -23.20 -8.69 -15.45
C LYS A 147 -22.09 -8.14 -16.35
N LYS A 148 -22.24 -6.89 -16.81
CA LYS A 148 -21.22 -6.19 -17.60
C LYS A 148 -19.93 -5.95 -16.78
N ALA A 149 -18.80 -5.90 -17.48
CA ALA A 149 -17.53 -5.46 -16.91
C ALA A 149 -17.63 -4.02 -16.39
N THR A 150 -17.07 -3.76 -15.20
CA THR A 150 -16.90 -2.41 -14.66
C THR A 150 -15.42 -2.04 -14.66
N GLU A 151 -15.13 -0.74 -14.63
CA GLU A 151 -13.77 -0.28 -14.39
C GLU A 151 -13.20 -0.92 -13.11
N VAL A 152 -11.92 -1.29 -13.18
CA VAL A 152 -11.20 -1.84 -12.04
C VAL A 152 -10.85 -0.68 -11.12
N GLU A 153 -11.67 -0.47 -10.09
CA GLU A 153 -11.28 0.37 -8.97
C GLU A 153 -10.08 -0.30 -8.29
N LEU A 154 -8.95 0.42 -8.21
CA LEU A 154 -7.76 -0.15 -7.59
C LEU A 154 -8.07 -0.41 -6.11
N PRO A 155 -7.68 -1.59 -5.58
CA PRO A 155 -7.99 -1.93 -4.21
C PRO A 155 -7.36 -0.93 -3.24
N HIS A 156 -8.21 -0.08 -2.66
CA HIS A 156 -7.91 0.60 -1.42
C HIS A 156 -8.21 -0.35 -0.29
N HIS A 157 -7.18 -0.85 0.38
CA HIS A 157 -7.35 -1.70 1.56
C HIS A 157 -8.21 -2.96 1.33
N LYS A 158 -8.27 -3.52 0.10
CA LYS A 158 -8.87 -4.85 -0.07
C LYS A 158 -7.90 -5.90 0.47
N ALA A 159 -8.40 -6.75 1.37
CA ALA A 159 -7.66 -7.88 1.92
C ALA A 159 -7.03 -8.71 0.80
N ALA A 160 -5.70 -8.74 0.76
CA ALA A 160 -4.97 -9.65 -0.10
C ALA A 160 -5.05 -11.06 0.53
N LYS A 161 -6.16 -11.79 0.32
CA LYS A 161 -6.17 -13.24 0.58
C LYS A 161 -5.18 -13.87 -0.39
N ARG A 162 -4.00 -14.23 0.10
CA ARG A 162 -3.22 -15.30 -0.52
C ARG A 162 -3.99 -16.59 -0.20
N THR A 163 -5.03 -16.87 -0.98
CA THR A 163 -5.62 -18.21 -0.99
C THR A 163 -4.47 -19.16 -1.25
N LYS A 164 -4.33 -20.22 -0.44
CA LYS A 164 -3.26 -21.22 -0.56
C LYS A 164 -3.05 -21.51 -2.05
N LEU A 165 -1.98 -20.95 -2.62
CA LEU A 165 -1.46 -21.39 -3.89
C LEU A 165 -0.92 -22.77 -3.56
N HIS A 166 -1.79 -23.76 -3.72
CA HIS A 166 -1.37 -25.15 -3.72
C HIS A 166 -0.27 -25.24 -4.76
N HIS A 167 0.95 -25.43 -4.25
CA HIS A 167 2.04 -25.99 -5.03
C HIS A 167 1.68 -27.42 -5.40
#